data_AF-A0AAD4MWM8-F1
#
_entry.id   AF-A0AAD4MWM8-F1
#
_cell.length_a   1.000
_cell.length_b   1.000
_cell.length_c   1.000
_cell.angle_alpha   90.00
_cell.angle_beta   90.00
_cell.angle_gamma   90.00
#
_symmetry.space_group_name_H-M   'P 1'
#
loop_
_entity.id
_entity.type
_entity.pdbx_description
1 polymer ?
#
loop_
_entity_poly.entity_id
_entity_poly.type
_entity_poly.pdbx_seq_one_letter_code
_entity_poly.pdbx_strand_id
1 'polypeptide(L)'
;MKNSSNCAFGYEDEDDNEDIAYLNFRLIWPLGVISALSVGFFLLAFASMEWMEHRVFELFAVNKIAVNYGKTPWVCNDTIPYYKGMWPSFLRQVEMKVLTNIFLRVAVCVPMTIRIFVAWCARKSIMEHRLTQINKFVAFLNDLAGAIVVAEVLSLSFIVMVTIRFDYPTFYKYAFAVFIVSSSGYMLLRTILSLTSDENEVIERLGAAIRLVSTIIFLWTIPQVFHTHLTFVNKVGCHGYFSKPEAVTEYIAILSYLCFNLTHLIEMRDMRFICYPKTCSGECEPLRTKAITNVKCKAKSADMFVDQFKACPPVMVFVSYS
;
A
#
# COMPACT_ATOMS: atom_id res chain seq x y z
N MET A 1 -49.29 -4.02 44.48
CA MET A 1 -49.43 -2.90 43.54
C MET A 1 -48.18 -2.05 43.65
N LYS A 2 -47.10 -2.39 42.93
CA LYS A 2 -46.69 -1.75 41.66
C LYS A 2 -46.75 -0.22 41.71
N ASN A 3 -45.58 0.39 41.90
CA ASN A 3 -45.17 1.56 41.12
C ASN A 3 -43.68 1.41 40.78
N SER A 4 -43.46 0.84 39.60
CA SER A 4 -42.20 0.82 38.88
C SER A 4 -41.99 2.22 38.31
N SER A 5 -41.01 2.95 38.83
CA SER A 5 -40.48 4.14 38.18
C SER A 5 -39.74 3.68 36.91
N ASN A 6 -40.40 3.85 35.77
CA ASN A 6 -39.81 3.72 34.45
C ASN A 6 -38.65 4.72 34.33
N CYS A 7 -37.41 4.24 34.49
CA CYS A 7 -36.29 4.87 33.81
C CYS A 7 -36.42 4.48 32.34
N ALA A 8 -37.06 5.37 31.57
CA ALA A 8 -36.95 5.34 30.13
C ALA A 8 -35.48 5.54 29.79
N PHE A 9 -34.79 4.46 29.44
CA PHE A 9 -33.52 4.53 28.72
C PHE A 9 -33.85 5.04 27.31
N GLY A 10 -33.92 6.36 27.18
CA GLY A 10 -33.66 7.00 25.90
C GLY A 10 -32.20 6.77 25.58
N TYR A 11 -31.92 5.84 24.68
CA TYR A 11 -30.73 5.93 23.83
C TYR A 11 -31.06 7.01 22.78
N GLU A 12 -31.15 8.26 23.22
CA GLU A 12 -31.03 9.41 22.33
C GLU A 12 -29.53 9.70 22.30
N ASP A 13 -28.95 9.50 21.11
CA ASP A 13 -27.73 10.12 20.60
C ASP A 13 -26.70 10.50 21.69
N GLU A 14 -25.72 9.62 21.93
CA GLU A 14 -24.48 10.05 22.58
C GLU A 14 -24.00 11.29 21.83
N ASP A 15 -24.03 12.45 22.49
CA ASP A 15 -23.64 13.77 21.97
C ASP A 15 -22.46 13.57 21.01
N ASP A 16 -22.75 13.73 19.71
CA ASP A 16 -21.79 13.64 18.63
C ASP A 16 -20.90 14.88 18.78
N ASN A 17 -19.95 14.81 19.71
CA ASN A 17 -19.02 15.87 20.09
C ASN A 17 -18.01 16.16 18.95
N GLU A 18 -18.37 15.88 17.70
CA GLU A 18 -17.66 16.31 16.49
C GLU A 18 -17.47 17.84 16.50
N ASP A 19 -18.44 18.58 17.03
CA ASP A 19 -18.40 20.05 17.15
C ASP A 19 -17.36 20.54 18.18
N ILE A 20 -16.92 19.68 19.10
CA ILE A 20 -15.93 19.99 20.15
C ILE A 20 -14.50 19.60 19.71
N ALA A 21 -14.35 18.89 18.60
CA ALA A 21 -13.04 18.50 18.09
C ALA A 21 -12.29 19.71 17.52
N TYR A 22 -11.07 19.96 18.01
CA TYR A 22 -10.22 21.05 17.49
C TYR A 22 -9.83 20.84 16.02
N LEU A 23 -9.67 19.58 15.61
CA LEU A 23 -9.31 19.19 14.26
C LEU A 23 -10.09 17.93 13.88
N ASN A 24 -10.94 18.03 12.85
CA ASN A 24 -11.60 16.92 12.20
C ASN A 24 -11.19 16.91 10.72
N PHE A 25 -10.22 16.07 10.37
CA PHE A 25 -9.76 15.94 8.99
C PHE A 25 -10.12 14.57 8.43
N ARG A 26 -10.82 14.56 7.30
CA ARG A 26 -11.05 13.34 6.52
C ARG A 26 -9.74 12.89 5.89
N LEU A 27 -9.30 11.68 6.20
CA LEU A 27 -8.01 11.16 5.77
C LEU A 27 -7.94 10.91 4.24
N ILE A 28 -9.10 10.81 3.59
CA ILE A 28 -9.20 10.59 2.13
C ILE A 28 -8.51 11.68 1.29
N TRP A 29 -8.54 12.95 1.73
CA TRP A 29 -7.94 14.05 0.95
C TRP A 29 -6.41 13.95 0.84
N PRO A 30 -5.64 13.89 1.94
CA PRO A 30 -4.18 13.75 1.84
C PRO A 30 -3.78 12.44 1.18
N LEU A 31 -4.49 11.34 1.43
CA LEU A 31 -4.24 10.05 0.78
C LEU A 31 -4.51 10.12 -0.73
N GLY A 32 -5.62 10.74 -1.12
CA GLY A 32 -6.01 10.92 -2.52
C GLY A 32 -5.01 11.77 -3.29
N VAL A 33 -4.54 12.89 -2.74
CA VAL A 33 -3.52 13.75 -3.36
C VAL A 33 -2.22 12.98 -3.58
N ILE A 34 -1.75 12.25 -2.58
CA ILE A 34 -0.46 11.56 -2.69
C ILE A 34 -0.55 10.36 -3.63
N SER A 35 -1.70 9.68 -3.65
CA SER A 35 -1.96 8.59 -4.59
C SER A 35 -2.06 9.13 -6.03
N ALA A 36 -2.73 10.27 -6.24
CA ALA A 36 -2.81 10.93 -7.54
C ALA A 36 -1.43 11.38 -8.04
N LEU A 37 -0.59 11.93 -7.15
CA LEU A 37 0.79 12.29 -7.48
C LEU A 37 1.62 11.04 -7.84
N SER A 38 1.51 9.96 -7.07
CA SER A 38 2.20 8.70 -7.35
C SER A 38 1.79 8.12 -8.72
N VAL A 39 0.49 8.05 -9.01
CA VAL A 39 -0.03 7.63 -10.33
C VAL A 39 0.43 8.58 -11.42
N GLY A 40 0.46 9.89 -11.18
CA GLY A 40 0.96 10.88 -12.13
C GLY A 40 2.42 10.64 -12.51
N PHE A 41 3.32 10.46 -11.53
CA PHE A 41 4.71 10.12 -11.79
C PHE A 41 4.88 8.76 -12.46
N PHE A 42 4.02 7.80 -12.13
CA PHE A 42 4.00 6.50 -12.79
C PHE A 42 3.62 6.59 -14.28
N LEU A 43 2.61 7.39 -14.62
CA LEU A 43 2.23 7.66 -16.01
C LEU A 43 3.31 8.45 -16.76
N LEU A 44 3.99 9.39 -16.09
CA LEU A 44 5.15 10.09 -16.65
C LEU A 44 6.32 9.13 -16.93
N ALA A 45 6.55 8.15 -16.05
CA ALA A 45 7.52 7.08 -16.30
C ALA A 45 7.16 6.30 -17.56
N PHE A 46 5.90 5.89 -17.72
CA PHE A 46 5.41 5.23 -18.93
C PHE A 46 5.57 6.10 -20.19
N ALA A 47 5.15 7.37 -20.15
CA ALA A 47 5.27 8.28 -21.29
C ALA A 47 6.74 8.52 -21.70
N SER A 48 7.66 8.56 -20.72
CA SER A 48 9.09 8.73 -20.96
C SER A 48 9.74 7.54 -21.71
N MET A 49 9.07 6.38 -21.77
CA MET A 49 9.54 5.23 -22.53
C MET A 49 9.56 5.50 -24.04
N GLU A 50 8.64 6.32 -24.55
CA GLU A 50 8.58 6.66 -25.98
C GLU A 50 9.24 8.00 -26.29
N TRP A 51 9.12 9.00 -25.41
CA TRP A 51 9.58 10.37 -25.69
C TRP A 51 11.10 10.45 -25.92
N MET A 52 11.88 9.74 -25.12
CA MET A 52 13.32 9.71 -25.37
C MET A 52 13.62 8.78 -26.53
N GLU A 53 13.94 9.37 -27.69
CA GLU A 53 14.57 8.69 -28.81
C GLU A 53 15.62 7.75 -28.25
N HIS A 54 15.54 6.48 -28.67
CA HIS A 54 16.64 5.57 -28.47
C HIS A 54 17.85 6.18 -29.14
N ARG A 55 18.72 6.84 -28.38
CA ARG A 55 20.11 7.01 -28.79
C ARG A 55 20.65 5.61 -28.84
N VAL A 56 20.52 5.04 -30.04
CA VAL A 56 20.65 3.63 -30.27
C VAL A 56 22.04 3.25 -29.78
N PHE A 57 22.12 2.30 -28.86
CA PHE A 57 23.40 1.65 -28.54
C PHE A 57 24.05 1.06 -29.81
N GLU A 58 23.31 0.94 -30.92
CA GLU A 58 23.81 0.65 -32.27
C GLU A 58 24.90 1.64 -32.75
N LEU A 59 24.90 2.92 -32.34
CA LEU A 59 26.02 3.83 -32.66
C LEU A 59 27.31 3.50 -31.88
N PHE A 60 27.23 2.69 -30.82
CA PHE A 60 28.38 2.14 -30.10
C PHE A 60 28.71 0.70 -30.53
N ALA A 61 27.98 0.12 -31.49
CA ALA A 61 27.98 -1.32 -31.74
C ALA A 61 29.05 -1.84 -32.70
N VAL A 62 29.87 -0.99 -33.34
CA VAL A 62 30.70 -1.57 -34.42
C VAL A 62 31.96 -2.28 -33.94
N ASN A 63 32.61 -1.93 -32.80
CA ASN A 63 33.85 -2.66 -32.47
C ASN A 63 34.47 -2.57 -31.06
N LYS A 64 33.77 -2.15 -30.00
CA LYS A 64 34.20 -2.29 -28.59
C LYS A 64 33.17 -1.67 -27.66
N ILE A 65 32.32 -2.47 -27.01
CA ILE A 65 31.55 -2.01 -25.84
C ILE A 65 32.45 -2.17 -24.62
N ALA A 66 33.51 -1.34 -24.57
CA ALA A 66 34.16 -0.97 -23.33
C ALA A 66 33.62 0.41 -22.97
N VAL A 67 32.42 0.46 -22.42
CA VAL A 67 31.92 1.70 -21.84
C VAL A 67 32.41 1.73 -20.39
N ASN A 68 33.43 2.54 -20.12
CA ASN A 68 33.90 2.82 -18.77
C ASN A 68 32.86 3.69 -18.04
N TYR A 69 31.75 3.08 -17.60
CA TYR A 69 30.94 3.64 -16.51
C TYR A 69 31.28 2.84 -15.25
N GLY A 70 32.24 3.36 -14.47
CA GLY A 70 32.77 2.67 -13.29
C GLY A 70 34.00 1.78 -13.58
N LYS A 71 34.28 0.84 -12.67
CA LYS A 71 35.53 0.04 -12.63
C LYS A 71 35.48 -1.28 -13.42
N THR A 72 34.36 -1.68 -14.02
CA THR A 72 34.23 -2.96 -14.72
C THR A 72 33.69 -2.80 -16.15
N PRO A 73 34.40 -3.29 -17.19
CA PRO A 73 33.86 -3.34 -18.54
C PRO A 73 32.74 -4.39 -18.60
N TRP A 74 31.55 -3.98 -19.04
CA TRP A 74 30.40 -4.86 -19.23
C TRP A 74 30.09 -5.02 -20.72
N VAL A 75 30.02 -6.28 -21.16
CA VAL A 75 29.60 -6.65 -22.51
C VAL A 75 28.14 -7.10 -22.43
N CYS A 76 27.24 -6.42 -23.15
CA CYS A 76 25.85 -6.85 -23.25
C CYS A 76 25.75 -8.06 -24.19
N ASN A 77 24.80 -8.96 -23.94
CA ASN A 77 24.62 -10.14 -24.76
C ASN A 77 23.70 -9.82 -25.96
N ASP A 78 24.22 -9.96 -27.18
CA ASP A 78 23.53 -9.64 -28.44
C ASP A 78 22.88 -10.86 -29.12
N THR A 79 22.70 -11.97 -28.40
CA THR A 79 22.09 -13.19 -28.97
C THR A 79 20.62 -13.01 -29.41
N ILE A 80 19.95 -11.94 -28.97
CA ILE A 80 18.59 -11.59 -29.37
C ILE A 80 18.66 -10.22 -30.06
N PRO A 81 18.78 -10.16 -31.39
CA PRO A 81 18.81 -8.90 -32.09
C PRO A 81 17.43 -8.23 -32.03
N TYR A 82 17.41 -6.91 -32.14
CA TYR A 82 16.16 -6.16 -32.23
C TYR A 82 15.42 -6.46 -33.55
N TYR A 83 14.13 -6.76 -33.47
CA TYR A 83 13.28 -6.97 -34.64
C TYR A 83 12.20 -5.89 -34.74
N LYS A 84 11.94 -5.40 -35.95
CA LYS A 84 10.91 -4.39 -36.23
C LYS A 84 9.52 -4.95 -35.83
N GLY A 85 8.90 -4.37 -34.81
CA GLY A 85 7.59 -4.78 -34.28
C GLY A 85 7.59 -5.31 -32.85
N MET A 86 8.75 -5.34 -32.19
CA MET A 86 8.85 -5.56 -30.73
C MET A 86 8.31 -4.37 -29.94
N TRP A 87 7.82 -4.63 -28.73
CA TRP A 87 7.20 -3.62 -27.85
C TRP A 87 8.13 -3.33 -26.66
N PRO A 88 8.15 -2.09 -26.15
CA PRO A 88 9.04 -1.75 -25.05
C PRO A 88 8.59 -2.46 -23.77
N SER A 89 9.54 -2.93 -22.97
CA SER A 89 9.28 -3.51 -21.65
C SER A 89 9.39 -2.44 -20.58
N PHE A 90 8.42 -2.31 -19.69
CA PHE A 90 8.46 -1.26 -18.66
C PHE A 90 9.66 -1.44 -17.72
N LEU A 91 9.82 -2.63 -17.13
CA LEU A 91 10.87 -2.98 -16.18
C LEU A 91 12.27 -2.85 -16.79
N ARG A 92 12.46 -3.22 -18.07
CA ARG A 92 13.76 -3.04 -18.73
C ARG A 92 14.03 -1.59 -19.09
N GLN A 93 13.02 -0.82 -19.47
CA GLN A 93 13.19 0.61 -19.79
C GLN A 93 13.53 1.41 -18.54
N VAL A 94 12.96 1.06 -17.38
CA VAL A 94 13.33 1.62 -16.07
C VAL A 94 14.82 1.43 -15.76
N GLU A 95 15.42 0.32 -16.18
CA GLU A 95 16.85 0.07 -15.96
C GLU A 95 17.75 0.84 -16.93
N MET A 96 17.33 1.01 -18.19
CA MET A 96 18.18 1.64 -19.19
C MET A 96 18.00 3.15 -19.32
N LYS A 97 16.83 3.68 -18.93
CA LYS A 97 16.51 5.10 -19.05
C LYS A 97 16.50 5.77 -17.69
N VAL A 98 17.43 6.71 -17.51
CA VAL A 98 17.58 7.50 -16.28
C VAL A 98 16.28 8.21 -15.89
N LEU A 99 15.59 8.83 -16.86
CA LEU A 99 14.37 9.60 -16.57
C LEU A 99 13.23 8.70 -16.09
N THR A 100 13.00 7.57 -16.76
CA THR A 100 12.01 6.56 -16.36
C THR A 100 12.33 6.00 -14.97
N ASN A 101 13.61 5.77 -14.68
CA ASN A 101 14.08 5.33 -13.37
C ASN A 101 13.77 6.36 -12.26
N ILE A 102 14.08 7.64 -12.49
CA ILE A 102 13.82 8.72 -11.53
C ILE A 102 12.32 8.85 -11.25
N PHE A 103 11.49 8.88 -12.29
CA PHE A 103 10.04 8.99 -12.10
C PHE A 103 9.46 7.78 -11.37
N LEU A 104 9.93 6.56 -11.65
CA LEU A 104 9.50 5.38 -10.91
C LEU A 104 9.92 5.42 -9.44
N ARG A 105 11.15 5.88 -9.13
CA ARG A 105 11.63 6.07 -7.75
C ARG A 105 10.74 7.03 -6.98
N VAL A 106 10.40 8.17 -7.57
CA VAL A 106 9.49 9.14 -6.94
C VAL A 106 8.09 8.52 -6.76
N ALA A 107 7.57 7.84 -7.78
CA ALA A 107 6.26 7.22 -7.74
C ALA A 107 6.12 6.13 -6.65
N VAL A 108 7.19 5.38 -6.36
CA VAL A 108 7.16 4.25 -5.41
C VAL A 108 7.62 4.65 -4.01
N CYS A 109 8.71 5.41 -3.90
CA CYS A 109 9.33 5.69 -2.60
C CYS A 109 8.63 6.81 -1.83
N VAL A 110 8.04 7.80 -2.49
CA VAL A 110 7.29 8.87 -1.81
C VAL A 110 6.05 8.34 -1.09
N PRO A 111 5.17 7.52 -1.72
CA PRO A 111 3.99 7.01 -1.01
C PRO A 111 4.29 5.85 -0.06
N MET A 112 5.55 5.40 0.09
CA MET A 112 5.91 4.24 0.91
C MET A 112 5.41 4.35 2.36
N THR A 113 5.73 5.46 3.03
CA THR A 113 5.35 5.69 4.43
C THR A 113 3.84 5.72 4.59
N ILE A 114 3.15 6.27 3.59
CA ILE A 114 1.70 6.38 3.56
C ILE A 114 1.05 5.03 3.31
N ARG A 115 1.60 4.19 2.43
CA ARG A 115 1.10 2.82 2.22
C ARG A 115 1.19 1.99 3.50
N ILE A 116 2.31 2.11 4.23
CA ILE A 116 2.48 1.44 5.53
C ILE A 116 1.47 1.98 6.55
N PHE A 117 1.30 3.30 6.62
CA PHE A 117 0.33 3.93 7.50
C PHE A 117 -1.11 3.51 7.19
N VAL A 118 -1.50 3.52 5.92
CA VAL A 118 -2.81 3.08 5.44
C VAL A 118 -3.05 1.62 5.81
N ALA A 119 -2.07 0.75 5.59
CA ALA A 119 -2.21 -0.66 5.93
C ALA A 119 -2.36 -0.88 7.45
N TRP A 120 -1.70 -0.06 8.27
CA TRP A 120 -1.85 -0.09 9.72
C TRP A 120 -3.26 0.35 10.16
N CYS A 121 -3.77 1.45 9.60
CA CYS A 121 -5.12 1.93 9.87
C CYS A 121 -6.17 0.91 9.41
N ALA A 122 -6.02 0.33 8.22
CA ALA A 122 -6.88 -0.72 7.71
C ALA A 122 -6.83 -2.00 8.57
N ARG A 123 -5.67 -2.35 9.14
CA ARG A 123 -5.56 -3.46 10.10
C ARG A 123 -6.40 -3.18 11.35
N LYS A 124 -6.32 -1.97 11.91
CA LYS A 124 -7.09 -1.61 13.10
C LYS A 124 -8.60 -1.61 12.85
N SER A 125 -9.06 -0.99 11.76
CA SER A 125 -10.48 -0.98 11.39
C SER A 125 -11.04 -2.40 11.25
N ILE A 126 -10.31 -3.32 10.60
CA ILE A 126 -10.74 -4.72 10.50
C ILE A 126 -10.77 -5.45 11.86
N MET A 127 -9.87 -5.11 12.80
CA MET A 127 -9.93 -5.71 14.14
C MET A 127 -11.18 -5.31 14.93
N GLU A 128 -11.75 -4.14 14.65
CA GLU A 128 -12.95 -3.64 15.34
C GLU A 128 -14.23 -4.32 14.84
N HIS A 129 -14.21 -4.95 13.65
CA HIS A 129 -15.35 -5.70 13.14
C HIS A 129 -15.70 -6.93 14.01
N ARG A 130 -17.01 -7.11 14.23
CA ARG A 130 -17.60 -8.18 15.06
C ARG A 130 -17.15 -9.59 14.64
N LEU A 131 -16.97 -9.83 13.35
CA LEU A 131 -16.53 -11.12 12.80
C LEU A 131 -15.08 -11.46 13.21
N THR A 132 -14.20 -10.47 13.27
CA THR A 132 -12.79 -10.62 13.67
C THR A 132 -12.67 -10.93 15.15
N GLN A 133 -13.57 -10.39 15.99
CA GLN A 133 -13.62 -10.70 17.42
C GLN A 133 -14.06 -12.14 17.70
N ILE A 134 -14.92 -12.70 16.85
CA ILE A 134 -15.44 -14.07 17.01
C ILE A 134 -14.45 -15.08 16.44
N ASN A 135 -13.84 -14.81 15.28
CA ASN A 135 -12.98 -15.76 14.58
C ASN A 135 -11.49 -15.40 14.70
N LYS A 136 -10.78 -16.12 15.57
CA LYS A 136 -9.32 -15.97 15.77
C LYS A 136 -8.52 -16.18 14.48
N PHE A 137 -9.03 -16.97 13.54
CA PHE A 137 -8.36 -17.17 12.24
C PHE A 137 -8.36 -15.89 11.40
N VAL A 138 -9.48 -15.18 11.34
CA VAL A 138 -9.60 -13.89 10.61
C VAL A 138 -8.70 -12.83 11.24
N ALA A 139 -8.63 -12.78 12.57
CA ALA A 139 -7.71 -11.91 13.29
C ALA A 139 -6.24 -12.20 12.93
N PHE A 140 -5.85 -13.49 12.90
CA PHE A 140 -4.52 -13.91 12.47
C PHE A 140 -4.22 -13.51 11.01
N LEU A 141 -5.17 -13.71 10.09
CA LEU A 141 -4.99 -13.30 8.68
C LEU A 141 -4.81 -11.79 8.53
N ASN A 142 -5.55 -10.99 9.31
CA ASN A 142 -5.42 -9.53 9.30
C ASN A 142 -4.05 -9.07 9.84
N ASP A 143 -3.56 -9.68 10.91
CA ASP A 143 -2.23 -9.42 11.45
C ASP A 143 -1.13 -9.83 10.45
N LEU A 144 -1.29 -10.98 9.81
CA LEU A 144 -0.38 -11.46 8.77
C LEU A 144 -0.36 -10.53 7.56
N ALA A 145 -1.53 -10.05 7.09
CA ALA A 145 -1.62 -9.09 5.99
C ALA A 145 -0.87 -7.79 6.30
N GLY A 146 -0.96 -7.31 7.54
CA GLY A 146 -0.20 -6.14 8.00
C GLY A 146 1.32 -6.34 8.06
N ALA A 147 1.80 -7.58 8.28
CA ALA A 147 3.23 -7.87 8.19
C ALA A 147 3.71 -8.02 6.73
N ILE A 148 2.92 -8.69 5.90
CA ILE A 148 3.26 -8.94 4.49
C ILE A 148 3.36 -7.64 3.68
N VAL A 149 2.47 -6.67 3.91
CA VAL A 149 2.53 -5.37 3.21
C VAL A 149 3.82 -4.60 3.50
N VAL A 150 4.39 -4.74 4.70
CA VAL A 150 5.67 -4.11 5.03
C VAL A 150 6.79 -4.74 4.20
N ALA A 151 6.80 -6.08 4.10
CA ALA A 151 7.75 -6.79 3.25
C ALA A 151 7.57 -6.45 1.76
N GLU A 152 6.33 -6.31 1.29
CA GLU A 152 6.00 -5.91 -0.07
C GLU A 152 6.53 -4.51 -0.39
N VAL A 153 6.21 -3.52 0.43
CA VAL A 153 6.60 -2.12 0.17
C VAL A 153 8.12 -1.94 0.28
N LEU A 154 8.77 -2.64 1.22
CA LEU A 154 10.23 -2.63 1.33
C LEU A 154 10.90 -3.28 0.12
N SER A 155 10.45 -4.46 -0.29
CA SER A 155 11.01 -5.16 -1.46
C SER A 155 10.79 -4.39 -2.76
N LEU A 156 9.61 -3.80 -2.96
CA LEU A 156 9.34 -2.90 -4.09
C LEU A 156 10.27 -1.69 -4.10
N SER A 157 10.53 -1.10 -2.94
CA SER A 157 11.47 0.03 -2.82
C SER A 157 12.89 -0.37 -3.16
N PHE A 158 13.33 -1.56 -2.72
CA PHE A 158 14.64 -2.09 -3.09
C PHE A 158 14.78 -2.37 -4.59
N ILE A 159 13.74 -2.91 -5.24
CA ILE A 159 13.74 -3.15 -6.70
C ILE A 159 13.90 -1.85 -7.48
N VAL A 160 13.29 -0.76 -7.01
CA VAL A 160 13.32 0.53 -7.71
C VAL A 160 14.60 1.34 -7.40
N MET A 161 15.19 1.13 -6.23
CA MET A 161 16.47 1.74 -5.85
C MET A 161 17.67 1.01 -6.46
N VAL A 162 17.71 -0.31 -6.38
CA VAL A 162 18.85 -1.13 -6.85
C VAL A 162 18.72 -1.34 -8.34
N THR A 163 19.71 -0.88 -9.08
CA THR A 163 19.78 -1.09 -10.53
C THR A 163 20.52 -2.38 -10.85
N ILE A 164 19.99 -3.17 -11.78
CA ILE A 164 20.56 -4.46 -12.18
C ILE A 164 21.97 -4.29 -12.74
N ARG A 165 22.23 -3.16 -13.43
CA ARG A 165 23.46 -2.91 -14.18
C ARG A 165 24.63 -2.40 -13.31
N PHE A 166 24.36 -1.63 -12.26
CA PHE A 166 25.42 -0.94 -11.51
C PHE A 166 25.68 -1.51 -10.12
N ASP A 167 24.71 -2.22 -9.54
CA ASP A 167 24.76 -2.64 -8.14
C ASP A 167 24.99 -4.16 -8.01
N TYR A 168 23.99 -4.86 -7.45
CA TYR A 168 24.07 -6.26 -7.06
C TYR A 168 22.93 -7.06 -7.71
N PRO A 169 23.16 -7.69 -8.88
CA PRO A 169 22.11 -8.42 -9.59
C PRO A 169 21.55 -9.58 -8.76
N THR A 170 22.36 -10.19 -7.89
CA THR A 170 21.92 -11.24 -6.96
C THR A 170 20.95 -10.71 -5.91
N PHE A 171 21.24 -9.55 -5.31
CA PHE A 171 20.34 -8.91 -4.35
C PHE A 171 19.02 -8.52 -5.00
N TYR A 172 19.09 -7.95 -6.20
CA TYR A 172 17.90 -7.61 -6.99
C TYR A 172 16.99 -8.82 -7.23
N LYS A 173 17.55 -9.98 -7.59
CA LYS A 173 16.77 -11.23 -7.79
C LYS A 173 16.00 -11.62 -6.53
N TYR A 174 16.64 -11.55 -5.37
CA TYR A 174 15.98 -11.85 -4.10
C TYR A 174 14.91 -10.82 -3.76
N ALA A 175 15.19 -9.53 -3.93
CA ALA A 175 14.20 -8.47 -3.71
C ALA A 175 12.98 -8.65 -4.63
N PHE A 176 13.19 -8.95 -5.91
CA PHE A 176 12.13 -9.20 -6.90
C PHE A 176 11.29 -10.43 -6.56
N ALA A 177 11.92 -11.53 -6.16
CA ALA A 177 11.22 -12.72 -5.71
C ALA A 177 10.39 -12.47 -4.43
N VAL A 178 10.96 -11.77 -3.45
CA VAL A 178 10.26 -11.39 -2.21
C VAL A 178 9.08 -10.49 -2.52
N PHE A 179 9.23 -9.52 -3.42
CA PHE A 179 8.13 -8.66 -3.85
C PHE A 179 6.99 -9.47 -4.46
N ILE A 180 7.27 -10.39 -5.37
CA ILE A 180 6.22 -11.19 -6.01
C ILE A 180 5.47 -12.07 -5.00
N VAL A 181 6.20 -12.72 -4.10
CA VAL A 181 5.59 -13.59 -3.08
C VAL A 181 4.76 -12.76 -2.09
N SER A 182 5.31 -11.64 -1.62
CA SER A 182 4.62 -10.76 -0.67
C SER A 182 3.42 -10.05 -1.30
N SER A 183 3.53 -9.51 -2.52
CA SER A 183 2.41 -8.86 -3.21
C SER A 183 1.29 -9.85 -3.50
N SER A 184 1.61 -11.06 -3.98
CA SER A 184 0.64 -12.12 -4.24
C SER A 184 -0.07 -12.55 -2.95
N GLY A 185 0.69 -12.75 -1.86
CA GLY A 185 0.14 -13.09 -0.55
C GLY A 185 -0.75 -11.97 0.01
N TYR A 186 -0.30 -10.72 -0.08
CA TYR A 186 -1.06 -9.56 0.39
C TYR A 186 -2.38 -9.39 -0.36
N MET A 187 -2.34 -9.45 -1.70
CA MET A 187 -3.54 -9.34 -2.55
C MET A 187 -4.56 -10.44 -2.24
N LEU A 188 -4.10 -11.69 -2.07
CA LEU A 188 -4.95 -12.81 -1.68
C LEU A 188 -5.58 -12.61 -0.30
N LEU A 189 -4.78 -12.31 0.72
CA LEU A 189 -5.28 -12.13 2.08
C LEU A 189 -6.28 -10.98 2.17
N ARG A 190 -5.97 -9.84 1.56
CA ARG A 190 -6.88 -8.69 1.55
C ARG A 190 -8.16 -8.97 0.79
N THR A 191 -8.10 -9.71 -0.31
CA THR A 191 -9.32 -10.12 -1.04
C THR A 191 -10.17 -11.04 -0.18
N ILE A 192 -9.59 -12.01 0.52
CA ILE A 192 -10.32 -12.89 1.45
C ILE A 192 -10.97 -12.07 2.57
N LEU A 193 -10.21 -11.16 3.19
CA LEU A 193 -10.73 -10.30 4.26
C LEU A 193 -11.88 -9.39 3.75
N SER A 194 -11.75 -8.85 2.55
CA SER A 194 -12.76 -8.01 1.90
C SER A 194 -14.04 -8.79 1.58
N LEU A 195 -13.95 -10.08 1.25
CA LEU A 195 -15.12 -10.95 1.02
C LEU A 195 -15.78 -11.40 2.32
N THR A 196 -15.05 -11.39 3.44
CA THR A 196 -15.61 -11.72 4.76
C THR A 196 -16.27 -10.54 5.45
N SER A 197 -16.06 -9.30 4.98
CA SER A 197 -16.76 -8.13 5.50
C SER A 197 -18.20 -8.14 5.03
N ASP A 198 -19.15 -8.09 5.97
CA ASP A 198 -20.60 -8.06 5.67
C ASP A 198 -21.05 -6.62 5.42
N GLU A 199 -20.48 -6.05 4.37
CA GLU A 199 -20.65 -4.66 3.96
C GLU A 199 -21.79 -4.55 2.95
N ASN A 200 -22.82 -3.78 3.32
CA ASN A 200 -24.05 -3.67 2.53
C ASN A 200 -23.99 -2.58 1.45
N GLU A 201 -22.98 -1.70 1.47
CA GLU A 201 -22.90 -0.63 0.49
C GLU A 201 -22.45 -1.12 -0.89
N VAL A 202 -23.05 -0.55 -1.93
CA VAL A 202 -22.75 -0.89 -3.34
C VAL A 202 -21.29 -0.57 -3.69
N ILE A 203 -20.75 0.50 -3.10
CA ILE A 203 -19.37 0.95 -3.34
C ILE A 203 -18.36 -0.08 -2.81
N GLU A 204 -18.63 -0.65 -1.64
CA GLU A 204 -17.80 -1.66 -1.00
C GLU A 204 -17.82 -2.98 -1.78
N ARG A 205 -18.99 -3.40 -2.24
CA ARG A 205 -19.15 -4.57 -3.12
C ARG A 205 -18.40 -4.40 -4.45
N LEU A 206 -18.48 -3.21 -5.04
CA LEU A 206 -17.74 -2.90 -6.26
C LEU A 206 -16.22 -2.93 -6.01
N GLY A 207 -15.76 -2.36 -4.89
CA GLY A 207 -14.35 -2.40 -4.46
C GLY A 207 -13.85 -3.84 -4.27
N ALA A 208 -14.62 -4.68 -3.58
CA ALA A 208 -14.32 -6.09 -3.39
C ALA A 208 -14.25 -6.87 -4.73
N ALA A 209 -15.18 -6.60 -5.66
CA ALA A 209 -15.18 -7.21 -6.98
C ALA A 209 -13.94 -6.81 -7.80
N ILE A 210 -13.56 -5.54 -7.79
CA ILE A 210 -12.35 -5.05 -8.48
C ILE A 210 -11.09 -5.72 -7.92
N ARG A 211 -11.01 -5.91 -6.59
CA ARG A 211 -9.90 -6.61 -5.94
C ARG A 211 -9.80 -8.06 -6.34
N LEU A 212 -10.93 -8.77 -6.35
CA LEU A 212 -10.99 -10.16 -6.76
C LEU A 212 -10.46 -10.32 -8.19
N VAL A 213 -10.98 -9.53 -9.13
CA VAL A 213 -10.57 -9.57 -10.54
C VAL A 213 -9.09 -9.21 -10.68
N SER A 214 -8.64 -8.14 -10.01
CA SER A 214 -7.24 -7.71 -10.07
C SER A 214 -6.30 -8.79 -9.52
N THR A 215 -6.68 -9.47 -8.43
CA THR A 215 -5.89 -10.53 -7.82
C THR A 215 -5.79 -11.75 -8.74
N ILE A 216 -6.90 -12.19 -9.35
CA ILE A 216 -6.88 -13.32 -10.30
C ILE A 216 -5.97 -13.01 -11.49
N ILE A 217 -6.10 -11.83 -12.08
CA ILE A 217 -5.30 -11.41 -13.24
C ILE A 217 -3.82 -11.31 -12.86
N PHE A 218 -3.51 -10.74 -11.70
CA PHE A 218 -2.13 -10.59 -11.23
C PHE A 218 -1.48 -11.96 -10.99
N LEU A 219 -2.14 -12.86 -10.28
CA LEU A 219 -1.60 -14.20 -9.99
C LEU A 219 -1.40 -15.04 -11.26
N TRP A 220 -2.24 -14.85 -12.27
CA TRP A 220 -2.09 -15.50 -13.56
C TRP A 220 -0.88 -15.00 -14.35
N THR A 221 -0.63 -13.68 -14.33
CA THR A 221 0.39 -13.03 -15.17
C THR A 221 1.77 -12.96 -14.52
N ILE A 222 1.84 -12.82 -13.20
CA ILE A 222 3.11 -12.59 -12.49
C ILE A 222 4.17 -13.70 -12.66
N PRO A 223 3.84 -15.01 -12.77
CA PRO A 223 4.86 -16.04 -12.98
C PRO A 223 5.56 -15.92 -14.33
N GLN A 224 4.83 -15.49 -15.37
CA GLN A 224 5.38 -15.26 -16.69
C GLN A 224 6.33 -14.06 -16.68
N VAL A 225 5.90 -12.94 -16.07
CA VAL A 225 6.72 -11.74 -15.88
C VAL A 225 7.96 -12.05 -15.06
N PHE A 226 7.84 -12.90 -14.03
CA PHE A 226 8.99 -13.32 -13.23
C PHE A 226 10.02 -14.06 -14.07
N HIS A 227 9.58 -15.01 -14.91
CA HIS A 227 10.47 -15.78 -15.75
C HIS A 227 11.17 -14.92 -16.82
N THR A 228 10.43 -14.04 -17.51
CA THR A 228 10.98 -13.16 -18.55
C THR A 228 11.92 -12.10 -17.98
N HIS A 229 11.66 -11.62 -16.76
CA HIS A 229 12.55 -10.68 -16.09
C HIS A 229 13.79 -11.39 -15.52
N LEU A 230 13.65 -12.57 -14.91
CA LEU A 230 14.80 -13.30 -14.37
C LEU A 230 15.80 -13.72 -15.46
N THR A 231 15.29 -14.11 -16.64
CA THR A 231 16.15 -14.38 -17.81
C THR A 231 16.92 -13.13 -18.24
N PHE A 232 16.32 -11.94 -18.18
CA PHE A 232 17.01 -10.66 -18.41
C PHE A 232 18.08 -10.37 -17.35
N VAL A 233 17.80 -10.56 -16.07
CA VAL A 233 18.80 -10.33 -15.01
C VAL A 233 19.99 -11.28 -15.14
N ASN A 234 19.76 -12.52 -15.59
CA ASN A 234 20.83 -13.49 -15.84
C ASN A 234 21.61 -13.21 -17.13
N LYS A 235 20.93 -12.72 -18.17
CA LYS A 235 21.50 -12.42 -19.48
C LYS A 235 21.06 -11.02 -19.89
N VAL A 236 21.83 -10.02 -19.46
CA VAL A 236 21.51 -8.61 -19.73
C VAL A 236 21.57 -8.36 -21.24
N GLY A 237 20.40 -8.14 -21.83
CA GLY A 237 20.27 -7.83 -23.25
C GLY A 237 20.75 -6.42 -23.59
N CYS A 238 21.11 -6.21 -24.85
CA CYS A 238 21.52 -4.88 -25.34
C CYS A 238 20.33 -3.92 -25.60
N HIS A 239 19.09 -4.41 -25.53
CA HIS A 239 17.87 -3.63 -25.80
C HIS A 239 16.73 -3.91 -24.80
N GLY A 240 15.77 -3.00 -24.70
CA GLY A 240 14.63 -3.06 -23.75
C GLY A 240 13.31 -3.45 -24.34
N TYR A 241 13.34 -4.26 -25.40
CA TYR A 241 12.14 -4.65 -26.10
C TYR A 241 11.86 -6.13 -25.90
N PHE A 242 10.58 -6.48 -25.90
CA PHE A 242 10.07 -7.84 -25.80
C PHE A 242 9.27 -8.22 -27.04
N SER A 243 9.01 -9.52 -27.17
CA SER A 243 7.93 -9.98 -28.02
C SER A 243 6.60 -9.38 -27.53
N LYS A 244 5.68 -9.08 -28.45
CA LYS A 244 4.37 -8.52 -28.12
C LYS A 244 3.63 -9.26 -26.98
N PRO A 245 3.55 -10.61 -26.96
CA PRO A 245 2.82 -11.29 -25.88
C PRO A 245 3.46 -11.08 -24.50
N GLU A 246 4.78 -11.04 -24.41
CA GLU A 246 5.50 -10.84 -23.13
C GLU A 246 5.35 -9.39 -22.63
N ALA A 247 5.37 -8.40 -23.53
CA ALA A 247 5.14 -7.01 -23.15
C ALA A 247 3.70 -6.80 -22.64
N VAL A 248 2.72 -7.42 -23.29
CA VAL A 248 1.31 -7.33 -22.89
C VAL A 248 1.09 -7.95 -21.51
N THR A 249 1.70 -9.11 -21.22
CA THR A 249 1.55 -9.74 -19.90
C THR A 249 2.20 -8.91 -18.79
N GLU A 250 3.34 -8.26 -19.07
CA GLU A 250 3.97 -7.30 -18.17
C GLU A 250 3.03 -6.11 -17.86
N TYR A 251 2.42 -5.51 -18.87
CA TYR A 251 1.50 -4.39 -18.69
C TYR A 251 0.24 -4.77 -17.92
N ILE A 252 -0.31 -5.96 -18.18
CA ILE A 252 -1.49 -6.48 -17.46
C ILE A 252 -1.14 -6.72 -15.98
N ALA A 253 0.03 -7.29 -15.67
CA ALA A 253 0.47 -7.49 -14.29
C ALA A 253 0.63 -6.15 -13.54
N ILE A 254 1.24 -5.16 -14.20
CA ILE A 254 1.41 -3.82 -13.65
C ILE A 254 0.05 -3.14 -13.40
N LEU A 255 -0.84 -3.17 -14.39
CA LEU A 255 -2.15 -2.53 -14.30
C LEU A 255 -3.02 -3.18 -13.23
N SER A 256 -3.04 -4.51 -13.14
CA SER A 256 -3.80 -5.22 -12.10
C SER A 256 -3.29 -4.89 -10.70
N TYR A 257 -1.97 -4.81 -10.50
CA TYR A 257 -1.39 -4.35 -9.24
C TYR A 257 -1.75 -2.90 -8.92
N LEU A 258 -1.73 -1.99 -9.90
CA LEU A 258 -2.11 -0.59 -9.73
C LEU A 258 -3.59 -0.45 -9.35
N CYS A 259 -4.48 -1.09 -10.09
CA CYS A 259 -5.92 -1.11 -9.82
C CYS A 259 -6.22 -1.65 -8.42
N PHE A 260 -5.56 -2.73 -8.02
CA PHE A 260 -5.68 -3.26 -6.67
C PHE A 260 -5.28 -2.23 -5.61
N ASN A 261 -4.13 -1.56 -5.77
CA ASN A 261 -3.70 -0.56 -4.79
C ASN A 261 -4.63 0.66 -4.72
N LEU A 262 -5.22 1.08 -5.84
CA LEU A 262 -6.20 2.18 -5.85
C LEU A 262 -7.47 1.85 -5.07
N THR A 263 -7.85 0.57 -4.97
CA THR A 263 -9.02 0.18 -4.16
C THR A 263 -8.82 0.43 -2.68
N HIS A 264 -7.59 0.61 -2.17
CA HIS A 264 -7.38 1.01 -0.77
C HIS A 264 -7.94 2.40 -0.47
N LEU A 265 -8.03 3.30 -1.46
CA LEU A 265 -8.65 4.61 -1.24
C LEU A 265 -10.13 4.50 -0.89
N ILE A 266 -10.80 3.45 -1.39
CA ILE A 266 -12.22 3.20 -1.10
C ILE A 266 -12.40 2.78 0.36
N GLU A 267 -11.54 1.88 0.87
CA GLU A 267 -11.58 1.46 2.29
C GLU A 267 -11.32 2.61 3.27
N MET A 268 -10.49 3.59 2.89
CA MET A 268 -10.12 4.68 3.79
C MET A 268 -11.10 5.87 3.73
N ARG A 269 -12.21 5.77 2.99
CA ARG A 269 -13.12 6.90 2.76
C ARG A 269 -13.78 7.41 4.03
N ASP A 270 -14.07 6.52 4.97
CA ASP A 270 -14.81 6.83 6.20
C ASP A 270 -13.89 7.11 7.39
N MET A 271 -12.58 6.94 7.22
CA MET A 271 -11.62 7.22 8.29
C MET A 271 -11.38 8.72 8.48
N ARG A 272 -11.56 9.17 9.72
CA ARG A 272 -11.31 10.54 10.14
C ARG A 272 -10.21 10.61 11.18
N PHE A 273 -9.39 11.65 11.07
CA PHE A 273 -8.45 12.04 12.11
C PHE A 273 -9.12 13.08 13.00
N ILE A 274 -9.40 12.71 14.25
CA ILE A 274 -10.07 13.57 15.22
C ILE A 274 -9.09 13.88 16.35
N CYS A 275 -8.84 15.16 16.60
CA CYS A 275 -8.04 15.64 17.72
C CYS A 275 -8.96 16.34 18.73
N TYR A 276 -9.13 15.71 19.89
CA TYR A 276 -9.88 16.30 21.00
C TYR A 276 -8.99 17.21 21.84
N PRO A 277 -9.54 18.32 22.40
CA PRO A 277 -8.83 19.04 23.43
C PRO A 277 -8.52 18.13 24.59
N LYS A 278 -7.34 18.32 25.20
CA LYS A 278 -7.10 17.81 26.54
C LYS A 278 -8.02 18.61 27.48
N THR A 279 -9.17 18.07 27.82
CA THR A 279 -10.00 18.63 28.89
C THR A 279 -9.21 18.50 30.18
N CYS A 280 -8.63 19.62 30.65
CA CYS A 280 -8.05 19.74 32.00
C CYS A 280 -9.14 19.79 33.10
N SER A 281 -10.36 19.34 32.80
CA SER A 281 -11.41 19.14 33.79
C SER A 281 -11.33 17.68 34.22
N GLY A 282 -11.19 17.41 35.52
CA GLY A 282 -11.03 16.09 36.11
C GLY A 282 -12.23 15.14 35.96
N GLU A 283 -12.96 15.23 34.86
CA GLU A 283 -14.12 14.43 34.48
C GLU A 283 -13.90 13.90 33.06
N CYS A 284 -12.97 12.97 32.92
CA CYS A 284 -12.89 12.14 31.72
C CYS A 284 -12.82 10.70 32.17
N GLU A 285 -13.99 10.09 32.31
CA GLU A 285 -14.06 8.66 32.06
C GLU A 285 -13.55 8.44 30.61
N PRO A 286 -12.60 7.52 30.38
CA PRO A 286 -12.21 7.20 29.02
C PRO A 286 -13.47 6.73 28.29
N LEU A 287 -13.76 7.31 27.12
CA LEU A 287 -14.78 6.81 26.19
C LEU A 287 -14.55 5.30 26.01
N ARG A 288 -15.35 4.49 26.73
CA ARG A 288 -15.26 3.04 26.64
C ARG A 288 -15.91 2.65 25.32
N THR A 289 -15.09 2.25 24.35
CA THR A 289 -15.55 1.39 23.25
C THR A 289 -15.94 0.03 23.84
N LYS A 290 -17.20 -0.07 24.28
CA LYS A 290 -17.97 -1.26 24.71
C LYS A 290 -17.18 -2.40 25.38
N ALA A 291 -17.15 -2.37 26.71
CA ALA A 291 -17.29 -3.59 27.52
C ALA A 291 -17.95 -3.24 28.87
N ILE A 292 -19.23 -3.61 29.00
CA ILE A 292 -19.99 -3.56 30.24
C ILE A 292 -19.50 -4.73 31.10
N THR A 293 -18.87 -4.43 32.23
CA THR A 293 -19.08 -5.19 33.48
C THR A 293 -18.76 -4.28 34.67
N ASN A 294 -19.81 -4.06 35.45
CA ASN A 294 -19.90 -3.52 36.81
C ASN A 294 -18.61 -3.04 37.49
N VAL A 295 -18.47 -1.73 37.63
CA VAL A 295 -17.72 -1.13 38.75
C VAL A 295 -18.51 0.08 39.28
N LYS A 296 -19.03 -0.02 40.50
CA LYS A 296 -19.49 1.15 41.27
C LYS A 296 -18.25 1.90 41.77
N CYS A 297 -18.05 3.14 41.34
CA CYS A 297 -17.09 4.04 41.99
C CYS A 297 -17.84 5.13 42.76
N LYS A 298 -17.68 5.10 44.08
CA LYS A 298 -18.01 6.21 44.99
C LYS A 298 -16.97 7.31 44.81
N ALA A 299 -17.40 8.52 44.45
CA ALA A 299 -16.56 9.70 44.49
C ALA A 299 -16.15 10.00 45.95
N LYS A 300 -14.85 10.19 46.19
CA LYS A 300 -14.33 10.87 47.39
C LYS A 300 -13.37 11.97 46.95
N SER A 301 -13.48 13.07 47.68
CA SER A 301 -13.01 14.41 47.39
C SER A 301 -11.50 14.57 47.17
N ALA A 302 -11.21 15.52 46.29
CA ALA A 302 -10.14 16.53 46.34
C ALA A 302 -9.08 16.35 47.43
N ASP A 303 -7.85 16.05 47.02
CA ASP A 303 -6.57 16.56 47.57
C ASP A 303 -5.41 15.83 46.88
N MET A 304 -5.06 16.21 45.65
CA MET A 304 -3.78 15.81 45.03
C MET A 304 -3.45 16.63 43.75
N PHE A 305 -3.56 17.95 43.84
CA PHE A 305 -3.01 18.87 42.84
C PHE A 305 -1.57 19.19 43.25
N VAL A 306 -0.56 18.44 42.77
CA VAL A 306 0.80 18.99 42.49
C VAL A 306 1.64 18.00 41.63
N ASP A 307 1.43 16.68 41.65
CA ASP A 307 2.41 15.76 41.03
C ASP A 307 2.04 15.12 39.66
N GLN A 308 0.94 15.51 39.01
CA GLN A 308 0.51 14.86 37.75
C GLN A 308 1.10 15.41 36.44
N PHE A 309 2.03 16.37 36.49
CA PHE A 309 2.58 16.99 35.26
C PHE A 309 3.45 16.08 34.37
N LYS A 310 3.69 14.81 34.74
CA LYS A 310 4.67 13.94 34.05
C LYS A 310 4.14 12.73 33.27
N ALA A 311 2.85 12.45 33.24
CA ALA A 311 2.37 11.24 32.56
C ALA A 311 0.99 11.42 31.95
N CYS A 312 0.92 11.71 30.64
CA CYS A 312 -0.09 11.16 29.73
C CYS A 312 0.12 11.75 28.32
N PRO A 313 0.60 10.97 27.35
CA PRO A 313 0.70 11.39 25.95
C PRO A 313 -0.70 11.63 25.34
N PRO A 314 -0.81 12.44 24.27
CA PRO A 314 -2.08 12.64 23.57
C PRO A 314 -2.67 11.30 23.09
N VAL A 315 -3.96 11.09 23.35
CA VAL A 315 -4.68 9.89 22.92
C VAL A 315 -5.18 10.12 21.50
N MET A 316 -4.58 9.42 20.54
CA MET A 316 -4.99 9.43 19.15
C MET A 316 -6.11 8.41 18.96
N VAL A 317 -7.32 8.88 18.67
CA VAL A 317 -8.48 8.03 18.41
C VAL A 317 -8.78 8.05 16.92
N PHE A 318 -8.75 6.88 16.29
CA PHE A 318 -9.26 6.68 14.94
C PHE A 318 -10.69 6.20 15.09
N VAL A 319 -11.65 6.97 14.59
CA VAL A 319 -13.06 6.58 14.58
C VAL A 319 -13.39 6.10 13.18
N SER A 320 -13.82 4.85 13.08
CA SER A 320 -14.38 4.25 11.87
C SER A 320 -15.90 4.24 12.06
N TYR A 321 -16.64 5.01 11.26
CA TYR A 321 -18.10 4.93 11.26
C TYR A 321 -18.50 3.82 10.28
N SER A 322 -19.06 2.72 10.83
CA SER A 322 -19.74 1.66 10.08
C SER A 322 -21.24 1.76 10.30
#